data_AF-A0A9D1JH00-F1
#
_entry.id   AF-A0A9D1JH00-F1
#
_cell.length_a   1.000
_cell.length_b   1.000
_cell.length_c   1.000
_cell.angle_alpha   90.00
_cell.angle_beta   90.00
_cell.angle_gamma   90.00
#
_symmetry.space_group_name_H-M   'P 1'
#
loop_
_entity.id
_entity.type
_entity.pdbx_description
1 polymer ?
#
loop_
_entity_poly.entity_id
_entity_poly.type
_entity_poly.pdbx_seq_one_letter_code
_entity_poly.pdbx_strand_id
1 'polypeptide(L)'
;MDAFLTLFGDYEFLGIRLGHLALFLLLCFTFYHKLYKGAWIPYYEAQKEKDHMLQAAVREVSGYRKLREQDQAQSRKIQAELTESLNRVIEKQEELSRQLGRLDERNRRYELSSSRGKLLSAYRYYTGEHSNPQRAWTEMEAHAFWEQFGSYEEAGGNDYMHATVQVEMNKLSVIPMSDQSRIAQLMKSRQTSA
;
A
#
# COMPACT_ATOMS: atom_id res chain seq x y z
N MET A 1 -42.64 68.15 62.13
CA MET A 1 -43.79 68.24 61.20
C MET A 1 -44.19 69.69 60.92
N ASP A 2 -44.17 70.58 61.92
CA ASP A 2 -44.57 71.99 61.72
C ASP A 2 -43.59 72.85 60.92
N ALA A 3 -42.30 72.53 60.93
CA ALA A 3 -41.28 73.26 60.14
C ALA A 3 -41.28 72.93 58.63
N PHE A 4 -41.95 71.84 58.22
CA PHE A 4 -42.06 71.45 56.81
C PHE A 4 -43.32 72.04 56.15
N LEU A 5 -44.34 72.36 56.96
CA LEU A 5 -45.61 72.95 56.53
C LEU A 5 -45.51 74.46 56.28
N THR A 6 -44.54 75.16 56.89
CA THR A 6 -44.34 76.61 56.72
C THR A 6 -43.49 76.97 55.49
N LEU A 7 -42.75 76.03 54.90
CA LEU A 7 -41.88 76.30 53.74
C LEU A 7 -42.59 76.07 52.39
N PHE A 8 -43.72 75.36 52.37
CA PHE A 8 -44.56 75.15 51.18
C PHE A 8 -45.94 75.75 51.42
N GLY A 9 -46.03 77.07 51.24
CA GLY A 9 -47.27 77.83 51.26
C GLY A 9 -48.27 77.36 50.21
N ASP A 10 -49.55 77.54 50.54
CA ASP A 10 -50.74 76.96 49.92
C ASP A 10 -50.82 77.09 48.38
N TYR A 11 -50.59 75.96 47.68
CA TYR A 11 -51.02 75.78 46.29
C TYR A 11 -51.68 74.41 46.11
N GLU A 12 -52.99 74.42 45.89
CA GLU A 12 -53.81 73.27 45.49
C GLU A 12 -53.92 73.23 43.95
N PHE A 13 -53.48 72.12 43.35
CA PHE A 13 -53.83 71.80 41.96
C PHE A 13 -54.41 70.38 41.97
N LEU A 14 -55.67 70.23 41.54
CA LEU A 14 -56.43 68.97 41.50
C LEU A 14 -56.60 68.28 42.87
N GLY A 15 -56.98 69.03 43.92
CA GLY A 15 -57.50 68.46 45.18
C GLY A 15 -56.49 67.65 46.02
N ILE A 16 -55.19 67.75 45.72
CA ILE A 16 -54.11 67.08 46.45
C ILE A 16 -53.12 68.16 46.90
N ARG A 17 -52.82 68.22 48.20
CA ARG A 17 -51.81 69.14 48.74
C ARG A 17 -50.46 68.83 48.11
N LEU A 18 -49.75 69.86 47.62
CA LEU A 18 -48.45 69.73 46.96
C LEU A 18 -47.42 68.94 47.79
N GLY A 19 -47.47 69.08 49.12
CA GLY A 19 -46.62 68.31 50.04
C GLY A 19 -46.88 66.80 50.02
N HIS A 20 -48.14 66.36 49.84
CA HIS A 20 -48.47 64.95 49.68
C HIS A 20 -48.06 64.41 48.31
N LEU A 21 -48.16 65.23 47.25
CA LEU A 21 -47.72 64.86 45.91
C LEU A 21 -46.18 64.72 45.86
N ALA A 22 -45.45 65.63 46.50
CA ALA A 22 -44.00 65.54 46.66
C ALA A 22 -43.59 64.29 47.47
N LEU A 23 -44.29 63.98 48.56
CA LEU A 23 -44.05 62.76 49.35
C LEU A 23 -44.34 61.49 48.55
N PHE A 24 -45.42 61.47 47.77
CA PHE A 24 -45.77 60.36 46.90
C PHE A 24 -44.74 60.15 45.79
N LEU A 25 -44.26 61.22 45.16
CA LEU A 25 -43.18 61.14 44.18
C LEU A 25 -41.87 60.64 44.80
N LEU A 26 -41.55 61.05 46.04
CA LEU A 26 -40.38 60.56 46.77
C LEU A 26 -40.52 59.06 47.13
N LEU A 27 -41.72 58.63 47.53
CA LEU A 27 -42.03 57.21 47.76
C LEU A 27 -41.95 56.39 46.47
N CYS A 28 -42.48 56.91 45.35
CA CYS A 28 -42.36 56.29 44.04
C CYS A 28 -40.90 56.20 43.57
N PHE A 29 -40.10 57.25 43.79
CA PHE A 29 -38.68 57.26 43.45
C PHE A 29 -37.87 56.26 44.27
N THR A 30 -38.11 56.21 45.58
CA THR A 30 -37.45 55.23 46.47
C THR A 30 -37.89 53.80 46.16
N PHE A 31 -39.16 53.57 45.83
CA PHE A 31 -39.68 52.27 45.40
C PHE A 31 -39.11 51.84 44.04
N TYR A 32 -39.06 52.75 43.07
CA TYR A 32 -38.44 52.51 41.76
C TYR A 32 -36.94 52.19 41.90
N HIS A 33 -36.21 52.96 42.69
CA HIS A 33 -34.79 52.71 42.95
C HIS A 33 -34.57 51.38 43.69
N LYS A 34 -35.47 51.00 44.60
CA LYS A 34 -35.43 49.71 45.30
C LYS A 34 -35.73 48.53 44.37
N LEU A 35 -36.70 48.65 43.47
CA LEU A 35 -36.99 47.64 42.44
C LEU A 35 -35.88 47.53 41.40
N TYR A 36 -35.33 48.67 40.96
CA TYR A 36 -34.24 48.71 40.01
C TYR A 36 -32.98 48.05 40.58
N LYS A 37 -32.59 48.41 41.82
CA LYS A 37 -31.44 47.78 42.48
C LYS A 37 -31.69 46.33 42.91
N GLY A 38 -32.89 46.01 43.36
CA GLY A 38 -33.20 44.71 43.95
C GLY A 38 -33.57 43.61 42.95
N ALA A 39 -34.11 43.95 41.78
CA ALA A 39 -34.60 42.97 40.81
C ALA A 39 -33.94 43.12 39.42
N TRP A 40 -33.76 44.36 38.93
CA TRP A 40 -33.26 44.58 37.57
C TRP A 40 -31.75 44.39 37.44
N ILE A 41 -30.97 44.95 38.36
CA ILE A 41 -29.51 44.75 38.39
C ILE A 41 -29.13 43.26 38.47
N PRO A 42 -29.62 42.47 39.44
CA PRO A 42 -29.25 41.05 39.54
C PRO A 42 -29.77 40.22 38.36
N TYR A 43 -30.91 40.59 37.77
CA TYR A 43 -31.41 39.94 36.55
C TYR A 43 -30.49 40.19 35.35
N TYR A 44 -30.05 41.44 35.15
CA TYR A 44 -29.10 41.79 34.09
C TYR A 44 -27.73 41.15 34.31
N GLU A 45 -27.24 41.08 35.54
CA GLU A 45 -25.99 40.41 35.88
C GLU A 45 -26.07 38.89 35.62
N ALA A 46 -27.16 38.25 36.04
CA ALA A 46 -27.39 36.83 35.78
C ALA A 46 -27.52 36.52 34.28
N GLN A 47 -28.15 37.41 33.50
CA GLN A 47 -28.23 37.26 32.05
C GLN A 47 -26.87 37.41 31.38
N LYS A 48 -26.08 38.40 31.82
CA LYS A 48 -24.72 38.62 31.32
C LYS A 48 -23.80 37.43 31.61
N GLU A 49 -23.92 36.83 32.80
CA GLU A 49 -23.17 35.62 33.16
C GLU A 49 -23.55 34.45 32.25
N LYS A 50 -24.85 34.22 31.99
CA LYS A 50 -25.31 33.21 31.03
C LYS A 50 -24.77 33.45 29.63
N ASP A 51 -24.78 34.69 29.15
CA ASP A 51 -24.24 35.04 27.83
C ASP A 51 -22.72 34.79 27.76
N HIS A 52 -21.98 35.07 28.84
CA HIS A 52 -20.56 34.74 28.93
C HIS A 52 -20.30 33.23 28.92
N MET A 53 -21.07 32.45 29.67
CA MET A 53 -20.96 30.98 29.67
C MET A 53 -21.32 30.40 28.30
N LEU A 54 -22.36 30.93 27.64
CA LEU A 54 -22.74 30.53 26.30
C LEU A 54 -21.64 30.82 25.28
N GLN A 55 -21.03 32.02 25.35
CA GLN A 55 -19.89 32.36 24.49
C GLN A 55 -18.66 31.47 24.75
N ALA A 56 -18.40 31.11 26.01
CA ALA A 56 -17.32 30.20 26.37
C ALA A 56 -17.56 28.79 25.78
N ALA A 57 -18.77 28.25 25.95
CA ALA A 57 -19.17 26.96 25.37
C ALA A 57 -19.10 26.98 23.83
N VAL A 58 -19.54 28.08 23.19
CA VAL A 58 -19.43 28.25 21.73
C VAL A 58 -17.96 28.34 21.29
N ARG A 59 -17.08 28.99 22.05
CA ARG A 59 -15.63 29.02 21.75
C ARG A 59 -15.00 27.64 21.85
N GLU A 60 -15.36 26.88 22.87
CA GLU A 60 -14.87 25.51 23.05
C GLU A 60 -15.33 24.61 21.89
N VAL A 61 -16.63 24.62 21.56
CA VAL A 61 -17.19 23.85 20.43
C VAL A 61 -16.60 24.30 19.10
N SER A 62 -16.41 25.61 18.87
CA SER A 62 -15.80 26.11 17.63
C SER A 62 -14.30 25.78 17.54
N GLY A 63 -13.59 25.74 18.67
CA GLY A 63 -12.22 25.23 18.75
C GLY A 63 -12.15 23.75 18.36
N TYR A 64 -13.06 22.92 18.90
CA TYR A 64 -13.17 21.51 18.53
C TYR A 64 -13.52 21.30 17.05
N ARG A 65 -14.38 22.14 16.46
CA ARG A 65 -14.68 22.08 15.03
C ARG A 65 -13.45 22.35 14.17
N LYS A 66 -12.67 23.40 14.50
CA LYS A 66 -11.44 23.73 13.77
C LYS A 66 -10.41 22.60 13.88
N LEU A 67 -10.22 22.03 15.07
CA LEU A 67 -9.32 20.89 15.26
C LEU A 67 -9.77 19.69 14.42
N ARG A 68 -11.08 19.37 14.43
CA ARG A 68 -11.64 18.28 13.62
C ARG A 68 -11.45 18.52 12.12
N GLU A 69 -11.64 19.75 11.64
CA GLU A 69 -11.40 20.11 10.23
C GLU A 69 -9.93 19.94 9.84
N GLN A 70 -9.00 20.33 10.73
CA GLN A 70 -7.57 20.13 10.55
C GLN A 70 -7.20 18.64 10.51
N ASP A 71 -7.69 17.85 11.47
CA ASP A 71 -7.45 16.39 11.52
C ASP A 71 -8.01 15.68 10.28
N GLN A 72 -9.19 16.09 9.80
CA GLN A 72 -9.76 15.58 8.56
C GLN A 72 -8.92 15.96 7.34
N ALA A 73 -8.44 17.20 7.26
CA ALA A 73 -7.58 17.64 6.17
C ALA A 73 -6.25 16.88 6.16
N GLN A 74 -5.63 16.70 7.33
CA GLN A 74 -4.41 15.93 7.49
C GLN A 74 -4.61 14.46 7.14
N SER A 75 -5.70 13.85 7.60
CA SER A 75 -6.03 12.46 7.27
C SER A 75 -6.22 12.25 5.77
N ARG A 76 -6.92 13.17 5.09
CA ARG A 76 -7.06 13.14 3.63
C ARG A 76 -5.72 13.27 2.91
N LYS A 77 -4.84 14.16 3.38
CA LYS A 77 -3.49 14.31 2.82
C LYS A 77 -2.67 13.03 2.99
N ILE A 78 -2.65 12.45 4.19
CA ILE A 78 -1.93 11.20 4.46
C ILE A 78 -2.48 10.06 3.60
N GLN A 79 -3.81 9.95 3.45
CA GLN A 79 -4.42 8.94 2.58
C GLN A 79 -4.02 9.13 1.12
N ALA A 80 -3.98 10.37 0.62
CA ALA A 80 -3.53 10.66 -0.73
C ALA A 80 -2.06 10.28 -0.95
N GLU A 81 -1.16 10.68 -0.05
CA GLU A 81 0.27 10.35 -0.11
C GLU A 81 0.53 8.85 -0.01
N LEU A 82 -0.21 8.15 0.85
CA LEU A 82 -0.14 6.71 0.99
C LEU A 82 -0.65 6.00 -0.27
N THR A 83 -1.75 6.46 -0.84
CA THR A 83 -2.32 5.92 -2.08
C THR A 83 -1.34 6.10 -3.24
N GLU A 84 -0.74 7.28 -3.38
CA GLU A 84 0.28 7.54 -4.41
C GLU A 84 1.51 6.63 -4.22
N SER A 85 1.96 6.46 -2.98
CA SER A 85 3.08 5.58 -2.65
C SER A 85 2.77 4.12 -2.96
N LEU A 86 1.57 3.64 -2.63
CA LEU A 86 1.11 2.29 -2.94
C LEU A 86 1.03 2.07 -4.45
N ASN A 87 0.46 3.02 -5.20
CA ASN A 87 0.41 2.94 -6.66
C ASN A 87 1.82 2.84 -7.26
N ARG A 88 2.77 3.65 -6.79
CA ARG A 88 4.17 3.56 -7.22
C ARG A 88 4.81 2.20 -6.92
N VAL A 89 4.48 1.59 -5.78
CA VAL A 89 4.99 0.25 -5.43
C VAL A 89 4.38 -0.80 -6.34
N ILE A 90 3.07 -0.74 -6.60
CA ILE A 90 2.37 -1.67 -7.51
C ILE A 90 2.97 -1.57 -8.92
N GLU A 91 3.13 -0.36 -9.44
CA GLU A 91 3.73 -0.13 -10.77
C GLU A 91 5.14 -0.74 -10.86
N LYS A 92 5.99 -0.51 -9.84
CA LYS A 92 7.33 -1.11 -9.78
C LYS A 92 7.28 -2.63 -9.67
N GLN A 93 6.35 -3.18 -8.89
CA GLN A 93 6.19 -4.62 -8.75
C GLN A 93 5.78 -5.25 -10.09
N GLU A 94 4.83 -4.66 -10.81
CA GLU A 94 4.46 -5.11 -12.14
C GLU A 94 5.63 -5.03 -13.12
N GLU A 95 6.40 -3.94 -13.09
CA GLU A 95 7.59 -3.81 -13.94
C GLU A 95 8.62 -4.90 -13.63
N LEU A 96 8.91 -5.14 -12.35
CA LEU A 96 9.82 -6.20 -11.91
C LEU A 96 9.33 -7.58 -12.34
N SER A 97 8.04 -7.88 -12.19
CA SER A 97 7.45 -9.14 -12.67
C SER A 97 7.61 -9.30 -14.19
N ARG A 98 7.39 -8.23 -14.97
CA ARG A 98 7.63 -8.25 -16.42
C ARG A 98 9.12 -8.41 -16.77
N GLN A 99 10.02 -7.83 -15.99
CA GLN A 99 11.47 -8.00 -16.18
C GLN A 99 11.91 -9.43 -15.86
N LEU A 100 11.43 -10.00 -14.75
CA LEU A 100 11.68 -11.39 -14.37
C LEU A 100 11.18 -12.37 -15.44
N GLY A 101 9.95 -12.23 -15.91
CA GLY A 101 9.42 -13.09 -16.98
C GLY A 101 10.25 -12.99 -18.28
N ARG A 102 10.77 -11.79 -18.61
CA ARG A 102 11.68 -11.63 -19.75
C ARG A 102 13.05 -12.28 -19.54
N LEU A 103 13.57 -12.27 -18.31
CA LEU A 103 14.82 -12.92 -17.96
C LEU A 103 14.68 -14.44 -17.97
N ASP A 104 13.60 -14.98 -17.41
CA ASP A 104 13.31 -16.42 -17.41
C ASP A 104 13.19 -16.94 -18.85
N GLU A 105 12.45 -16.24 -19.71
CA GLU A 105 12.33 -16.61 -21.12
C GLU A 105 13.66 -16.50 -21.88
N ARG A 106 14.53 -15.57 -21.50
CA ARG A 106 15.87 -15.48 -22.09
C ARG A 106 16.76 -16.63 -21.62
N ASN A 107 16.74 -16.94 -20.33
CA ASN A 107 17.50 -18.03 -19.74
C ASN A 107 17.05 -19.36 -20.34
N ARG A 108 15.74 -19.61 -20.42
CA ARG A 108 15.17 -20.80 -21.07
C ARG A 108 15.66 -20.95 -22.50
N ARG A 109 15.63 -19.87 -23.31
CA ARG A 109 16.14 -19.88 -24.68
C ARG A 109 17.64 -20.15 -24.75
N TYR A 110 18.42 -19.59 -23.83
CA TYR A 110 19.86 -19.83 -23.74
C TYR A 110 20.17 -21.29 -23.38
N GLU A 111 19.51 -21.83 -22.35
CA GLU A 111 19.63 -23.22 -21.92
C GLU A 111 19.27 -24.18 -23.04
N LEU A 112 18.14 -23.95 -23.73
CA LEU A 112 17.74 -24.71 -24.90
C LEU A 112 18.80 -24.69 -26.01
N SER A 113 19.34 -23.51 -26.33
CA SER A 113 20.37 -23.36 -27.36
C SER A 113 21.68 -24.07 -26.96
N SER A 114 22.08 -23.93 -25.70
CA SER A 114 23.27 -24.57 -25.13
C SER A 114 23.14 -26.10 -25.13
N SER A 115 22.04 -26.62 -24.60
CA SER A 115 21.72 -28.06 -24.60
C SER A 115 21.65 -28.60 -26.02
N ARG A 116 21.01 -27.88 -26.94
CA ARG A 116 20.97 -28.24 -28.37
C ARG A 116 22.38 -28.34 -28.97
N GLY A 117 23.24 -27.35 -28.73
CA GLY A 117 24.61 -27.35 -29.22
C GLY A 117 25.42 -28.55 -28.71
N LYS A 118 25.31 -28.86 -27.42
CA LYS A 118 25.97 -30.02 -26.80
C LYS A 118 25.44 -31.34 -27.35
N LEU A 119 24.12 -31.49 -27.48
CA LEU A 119 23.50 -32.69 -28.05
C LEU A 119 23.90 -32.90 -29.52
N LEU A 120 23.97 -31.83 -30.32
CA LEU A 120 24.46 -31.91 -31.71
C LEU A 120 25.93 -32.33 -31.78
N SER A 121 26.76 -31.83 -30.87
CA SER A 121 28.17 -32.23 -30.79
C SER A 121 28.30 -33.72 -30.47
N ALA A 122 27.56 -34.19 -29.45
CA ALA A 122 27.53 -35.59 -29.07
C ALA A 122 27.01 -36.47 -30.23
N TYR A 123 25.92 -36.07 -30.88
CA TYR A 123 25.39 -36.74 -32.07
C TYR A 123 26.47 -36.92 -33.14
N ARG A 124 27.14 -35.83 -33.54
CA ARG A 124 28.20 -35.87 -34.57
C ARG A 124 29.33 -36.83 -34.19
N TYR A 125 29.73 -36.86 -32.91
CA TYR A 125 30.77 -37.75 -32.42
C TYR A 125 30.34 -39.22 -32.48
N TYR A 126 29.16 -39.55 -31.96
CA TYR A 126 28.73 -40.93 -31.83
C TYR A 126 28.21 -41.56 -33.13
N THR A 127 27.69 -40.75 -34.07
CA THR A 127 27.24 -41.24 -35.39
C THR A 127 28.32 -41.15 -36.46
N GLY A 128 29.42 -40.44 -36.21
CA GLY A 128 30.52 -40.31 -37.15
C GLY A 128 31.26 -41.63 -37.33
N GLU A 129 31.40 -42.12 -38.56
CA GLU A 129 32.08 -43.40 -38.83
C GLU A 129 33.56 -43.39 -38.47
N HIS A 130 34.21 -42.23 -38.57
CA HIS A 130 35.59 -42.05 -38.16
C HIS A 130 35.70 -41.98 -36.62
N SER A 131 34.87 -41.16 -35.97
CA SER A 131 34.95 -40.97 -34.52
C SER A 131 34.45 -42.16 -33.70
N ASN A 132 33.46 -42.90 -34.23
CA ASN A 132 32.87 -44.07 -33.58
C ASN A 132 32.58 -45.19 -34.59
N PRO A 133 33.63 -45.88 -35.10
CA PRO A 133 33.46 -46.90 -36.15
C PRO A 133 32.55 -48.05 -35.74
N GLN A 134 32.58 -48.40 -34.44
CA GLN A 134 31.76 -49.49 -33.90
C GLN A 134 30.30 -49.10 -33.69
N ARG A 135 29.92 -47.83 -33.88
CA ARG A 135 28.57 -47.30 -33.62
C ARG A 135 28.03 -47.80 -32.28
N ALA A 136 28.87 -47.70 -31.26
CA ALA A 136 28.60 -48.16 -29.91
C ALA A 136 28.97 -47.08 -28.90
N TRP A 137 28.38 -47.15 -27.73
CA TRP A 137 28.68 -46.29 -26.59
C TRP A 137 28.54 -47.08 -25.30
N THR A 138 29.21 -46.61 -24.24
CA THR A 138 29.08 -47.25 -22.93
C THR A 138 27.72 -46.93 -22.32
N GLU A 139 27.25 -47.77 -21.41
CA GLU A 139 26.03 -47.51 -20.63
C GLU A 139 26.07 -46.15 -19.92
N MET A 140 27.25 -45.75 -19.42
CA MET A 140 27.46 -44.43 -18.81
C MET A 140 27.31 -43.28 -19.82
N GLU A 141 27.87 -43.42 -21.03
CA GLU A 141 27.74 -42.43 -22.11
C GLU A 141 26.29 -42.30 -22.58
N ALA A 142 25.60 -43.44 -22.73
CA ALA A 142 24.19 -43.48 -23.10
C ALA A 142 23.31 -42.80 -22.04
N HIS A 143 23.51 -43.11 -20.76
CA HIS A 143 22.77 -42.50 -19.66
C HIS A 143 22.94 -40.98 -19.65
N ALA A 144 24.19 -40.49 -19.70
CA ALA A 144 24.47 -39.06 -19.68
C ALA A 144 23.85 -38.31 -20.88
N PHE A 145 23.87 -38.93 -22.07
CA PHE A 145 23.23 -38.34 -23.24
C PHE A 145 21.71 -38.25 -23.07
N TRP A 146 21.06 -39.33 -22.63
CA TRP A 146 19.60 -39.36 -22.48
C TRP A 146 19.10 -38.48 -21.34
N GLU A 147 19.84 -38.37 -20.24
CA GLU A 147 19.55 -37.41 -19.17
C GLU A 147 19.57 -35.98 -19.71
N GLN A 148 20.61 -35.62 -20.46
CA GLN A 148 20.71 -34.29 -21.07
C GLN A 148 19.64 -34.05 -22.15
N PHE A 149 19.26 -35.10 -22.89
CA PHE A 149 18.18 -35.04 -23.87
C PHE A 149 16.83 -34.83 -23.18
N GLY A 150 16.57 -35.52 -22.07
CA GLY A 150 15.37 -35.31 -21.24
C GLY A 150 15.29 -33.89 -20.69
N SER A 151 16.39 -33.33 -20.17
CA SER A 151 16.42 -31.93 -19.74
C SER A 151 16.13 -30.95 -20.89
N TYR A 152 16.56 -31.26 -22.11
CA TYR A 152 16.23 -30.47 -23.30
C TYR A 152 14.73 -30.54 -23.63
N GLU A 153 14.11 -31.71 -23.53
CA GLU A 153 12.66 -31.90 -23.72
C GLU A 153 11.85 -31.13 -22.67
N GLU A 154 12.22 -31.25 -21.39
CA GLU A 154 11.56 -30.55 -20.28
C GLU A 154 11.63 -29.01 -20.44
N ALA A 155 12.74 -28.52 -20.97
CA ALA A 155 12.91 -27.11 -21.34
C ALA A 155 12.06 -26.71 -22.57
N GLY A 156 11.25 -27.60 -23.15
CA GLY A 156 10.39 -27.37 -24.31
C GLY A 156 11.10 -27.52 -25.65
N GLY A 157 12.24 -28.22 -25.64
CA GLY A 157 12.99 -28.52 -26.85
C GLY A 157 12.25 -29.54 -27.70
N ASN A 158 11.72 -29.10 -28.84
CA ASN A 158 11.05 -29.98 -29.81
C ASN A 158 11.45 -29.55 -31.22
N ASP A 159 12.10 -30.44 -31.98
CA ASP A 159 12.58 -30.17 -33.33
C ASP A 159 13.20 -31.44 -33.98
N TYR A 160 14.06 -31.25 -34.98
CA TYR A 160 15.01 -32.20 -35.59
C TYR A 160 15.73 -33.15 -34.61
N MET A 161 15.85 -32.75 -33.33
CA MET A 161 16.38 -33.61 -32.26
C MET A 161 15.57 -34.89 -32.08
N HIS A 162 14.25 -34.83 -32.17
CA HIS A 162 13.39 -36.02 -32.09
C HIS A 162 13.34 -36.81 -33.40
N ALA A 163 13.21 -36.09 -34.52
CA ALA A 163 13.03 -36.72 -35.82
C ALA A 163 14.27 -37.47 -36.30
N THR A 164 15.46 -36.96 -35.99
CA THR A 164 16.71 -37.51 -36.50
C THR A 164 17.64 -37.97 -35.38
N VAL A 165 18.00 -37.07 -34.46
CA VAL A 165 19.04 -37.37 -33.47
C VAL A 165 18.62 -38.53 -32.58
N GLN A 166 17.43 -38.48 -31.99
CA GLN A 166 16.92 -39.56 -31.15
C GLN A 166 16.89 -40.91 -31.89
N VAL A 167 16.42 -40.91 -33.14
CA VAL A 167 16.31 -42.13 -33.96
C VAL A 167 17.68 -42.74 -34.24
N GLU A 168 18.67 -41.93 -34.64
CA GLU A 168 20.02 -42.44 -34.92
C GLU A 168 20.76 -42.86 -33.66
N MET A 169 20.63 -42.10 -32.56
CA MET A 169 21.26 -42.42 -31.28
C MET A 169 20.71 -43.72 -30.68
N ASN A 170 19.43 -44.01 -30.88
CA ASN A 170 18.81 -45.29 -30.49
C ASN A 170 19.36 -46.51 -31.24
N LYS A 171 20.00 -46.33 -32.39
CA LYS A 171 20.62 -47.43 -33.15
C LYS A 171 21.98 -47.85 -32.58
N LEU A 172 22.58 -47.04 -31.71
CA LEU A 172 23.90 -47.31 -31.15
C LEU A 172 23.84 -48.47 -30.16
N SER A 173 24.80 -49.38 -30.26
CA SER A 173 24.87 -50.50 -29.31
C SER A 173 25.40 -50.04 -27.96
N VAL A 174 24.69 -50.39 -26.89
CA VAL A 174 25.10 -50.08 -25.50
C VAL A 174 26.01 -51.18 -24.97
N ILE A 175 27.17 -50.81 -24.46
CA ILE A 175 28.12 -51.72 -23.80
C ILE A 175 27.97 -51.56 -22.29
N PRO A 176 27.57 -52.61 -21.56
CA PRO A 176 27.43 -52.57 -20.10
C PRO A 176 28.76 -52.22 -19.41
N MET A 177 28.70 -51.47 -18.30
CA MET A 177 29.92 -51.10 -17.55
C MET A 177 30.67 -52.30 -16.95
N SER A 178 30.01 -53.46 -16.81
CA SER A 178 30.63 -54.70 -16.36
C SER A 178 31.58 -55.32 -17.40
N ASP A 179 31.41 -55.03 -18.70
CA ASP A 179 32.21 -55.62 -19.76
C ASP A 179 33.42 -54.76 -20.13
N GLN A 180 34.45 -54.85 -19.29
CA GLN A 180 35.70 -54.09 -19.45
C GLN A 180 36.44 -54.43 -20.75
N SER A 181 36.28 -55.65 -21.28
CA SER A 181 36.94 -56.06 -22.53
C SER A 181 36.35 -55.32 -23.72
N ARG A 182 35.02 -55.29 -23.84
CA ARG A 182 34.33 -54.57 -24.92
C ARG A 182 34.55 -53.06 -24.82
N ILE A 183 34.57 -52.50 -23.61
CA ILE A 183 34.89 -51.08 -23.41
C ILE A 183 36.30 -50.77 -23.90
N ALA A 184 37.31 -51.58 -23.55
CA ALA A 184 38.68 -51.38 -24.01
C ALA A 184 38.79 -51.47 -25.56
N GLN A 185 38.08 -52.41 -26.18
CA GLN A 185 38.02 -52.53 -27.64
C GLN A 185 37.36 -51.30 -28.30
N LEU A 186 36.26 -50.80 -27.72
CA LEU A 186 35.59 -49.59 -28.17
C LEU A 186 36.55 -48.39 -28.11
N MET A 187 37.19 -48.16 -26.98
CA MET A 187 38.12 -47.04 -26.80
C MET A 187 39.32 -47.13 -27.76
N LYS A 188 39.87 -48.33 -27.95
CA LYS A 188 40.93 -48.56 -28.94
C LYS A 188 40.47 -48.22 -30.35
N SER A 189 39.26 -48.63 -30.74
CA SER A 189 38.72 -48.37 -32.08
C SER A 189 38.56 -46.87 -32.38
N ARG A 190 38.20 -46.08 -31.36
CA ARG A 190 38.05 -44.62 -31.46
C ARG A 190 39.41 -43.89 -31.53
N GLN A 191 40.46 -44.44 -30.89
CA GLN A 191 41.81 -43.88 -30.94
C GLN A 191 42.53 -44.13 -32.26
N THR A 192 42.36 -45.31 -32.85
CA THR A 192 42.98 -45.63 -34.16
C THR A 192 42.33 -44.91 -35.33
N SER A 193 41.19 -44.29 -35.08
CA SER A 193 40.38 -43.58 -36.07
C SER A 193 40.41 -42.06 -35.82
N ALA A 194 41.43 -41.55 -35.15
CA ALA A 194 41.74 -40.14 -34.97
C ALA A 194 43.14 -39.88 -35.55
#